data_AF-A0A3Q2CBR2-F1
#
_entry.id   AF-A0A3Q2CBR2-F1
#
_cell.length_a   1.000
_cell.length_b   1.000
_cell.length_c   1.000
_cell.angle_alpha   90.00
_cell.angle_beta   90.00
_cell.angle_gamma   90.00
#
_symmetry.space_group_name_H-M   'P 1'
#
loop_
_entity.id
_entity.type
_entity.pdbx_description
1 polymer ?
#
loop_
_entity_poly.entity_id
_entity_poly.type
_entity_poly.pdbx_seq_one_letter_code
_entity_poly.pdbx_strand_id
1 'polypeptide(L)'
;MAVLLVCRFYGYSALFFSASQESDAMLYTPSSNYTVNKVLECYMLELMMIIMEEGLNRTEFDCFRYFKNKLLPKPNCPECETYPLKNTSTFFATLETILQKISKNTHEW
;
A
#
# COMPACT_ATOMS: atom_id res chain seq x y z
N MET A 1 5.89 -1.68 -9.72
CA MET A 1 5.64 -3.06 -10.22
C MET A 1 5.95 -4.15 -9.20
N ALA A 2 6.97 -3.99 -8.32
CA ALA A 2 7.43 -5.05 -7.41
C ALA A 2 6.45 -5.46 -6.29
N VAL A 3 5.78 -4.55 -5.58
CA VAL A 3 4.86 -4.93 -4.47
C VAL A 3 3.58 -5.62 -4.98
N LEU A 4 3.06 -5.13 -6.11
CA LEU A 4 2.02 -5.80 -6.90
C LEU A 4 2.48 -7.11 -7.56
N LEU A 5 3.80 -7.35 -7.67
CA LEU A 5 4.36 -8.63 -8.13
C LEU A 5 4.58 -9.61 -6.97
N VAL A 6 4.92 -9.13 -5.76
CA VAL A 6 5.15 -9.96 -4.56
C VAL A 6 3.86 -10.64 -4.09
N CYS A 7 2.73 -9.95 -4.08
CA CYS A 7 1.43 -10.59 -3.79
C CYS A 7 0.79 -11.25 -5.02
N ARG A 8 1.40 -11.13 -6.23
CA ARG A 8 0.88 -11.72 -7.49
C ARG A 8 1.10 -13.21 -7.58
N PHE A 9 2.13 -13.74 -6.91
CA PHE A 9 2.34 -15.18 -6.81
C PHE A 9 1.27 -15.89 -5.96
N TYR A 10 0.38 -15.15 -5.27
CA TYR A 10 -0.70 -15.69 -4.45
C TYR A 10 -2.12 -15.25 -4.87
N GLY A 11 -2.30 -14.82 -6.13
CA GLY A 11 -3.64 -14.60 -6.70
C GLY A 11 -4.30 -13.28 -6.29
N TYR A 12 -3.95 -12.21 -6.99
CA TYR A 12 -4.82 -11.03 -7.03
C TYR A 12 -6.12 -11.43 -7.71
N SER A 13 -7.21 -11.37 -6.94
CA SER A 13 -8.53 -11.42 -7.52
C SER A 13 -8.82 -10.06 -8.15
N ALA A 14 -9.35 -10.01 -9.37
CA ALA A 14 -9.86 -8.77 -9.97
C ALA A 14 -10.88 -8.06 -9.05
N LEU A 15 -11.48 -8.84 -8.13
CA LEU A 15 -12.40 -8.43 -7.07
C LEU A 15 -11.83 -7.41 -6.10
N PHE A 16 -10.56 -7.50 -5.69
CA PHE A 16 -9.97 -6.51 -4.76
C PHE A 16 -9.88 -5.12 -5.38
N PHE A 17 -9.40 -5.05 -6.63
CA PHE A 17 -9.25 -3.78 -7.34
C PHE A 17 -10.62 -3.18 -7.70
N SER A 18 -11.59 -4.00 -8.08
CA SER A 18 -12.96 -3.53 -8.35
C SER A 18 -13.67 -3.06 -7.09
N ALA A 19 -13.60 -3.81 -5.98
CA ALA A 19 -14.21 -3.41 -4.72
C ALA A 19 -13.58 -2.13 -4.15
N SER A 20 -12.25 -2.01 -4.25
CA SER A 20 -11.57 -0.80 -3.80
C SER A 20 -11.89 0.42 -4.69
N GLN A 21 -12.18 0.24 -5.98
CA GLN A 21 -12.58 1.35 -6.86
C GLN A 21 -13.96 1.91 -6.54
N GLU A 22 -14.87 1.09 -6.01
CA GLU A 22 -16.23 1.52 -5.62
C GLU A 22 -16.30 2.02 -4.17
N SER A 23 -15.28 1.74 -3.36
CA SER A 23 -15.18 2.19 -1.97
C SER A 23 -15.13 3.72 -1.86
N ASP A 24 -15.96 4.28 -0.98
CA ASP A 24 -15.96 5.69 -0.59
C ASP A 24 -14.91 6.02 0.49
N ALA A 25 -14.06 5.05 0.82
CA ALA A 25 -12.99 5.20 1.78
C ALA A 25 -12.04 6.36 1.42
N MET A 26 -11.65 7.07 2.47
CA MET A 26 -10.63 8.10 2.42
C MET A 26 -9.40 7.56 3.14
N LEU A 27 -8.25 7.55 2.45
CA LEU A 27 -7.08 6.80 2.85
C LEU A 27 -5.88 7.72 3.05
N TYR A 28 -5.12 7.47 4.11
CA TYR A 28 -3.92 8.23 4.39
C TYR A 28 -2.91 8.02 3.26
N THR A 29 -2.55 9.10 2.56
CA THR A 29 -1.75 9.03 1.34
C THR A 29 -0.40 9.73 1.54
N PRO A 30 0.65 8.99 1.96
CA PRO A 30 1.97 9.55 2.13
C PRO A 30 2.57 10.10 0.84
N SER A 31 3.25 11.24 0.98
CA SER A 31 4.12 11.79 -0.07
C SER A 31 5.55 11.25 0.08
N SER A 32 6.36 11.36 -0.96
CA SER A 32 7.72 10.77 -1.02
C SER A 32 8.78 11.47 -0.15
N ASN A 33 8.38 12.28 0.82
CA ASN A 33 9.31 13.08 1.65
C ASN A 33 9.98 12.26 2.76
N TYR A 34 9.57 11.01 2.96
CA TYR A 34 10.11 10.09 3.97
C TYR A 34 10.76 8.87 3.34
N THR A 35 11.41 8.04 4.17
CA THR A 35 12.03 6.80 3.70
C THR A 35 11.00 5.91 2.99
N VAL A 36 11.43 5.27 1.91
CA VAL A 36 10.60 4.37 1.11
C VAL A 36 9.92 3.32 1.99
N ASN A 37 10.62 2.77 2.97
CA ASN A 37 10.07 1.78 3.90
C ASN A 37 8.88 2.30 4.70
N LYS A 38 8.97 3.53 5.26
CA LYS A 38 7.83 4.11 6.00
C LYS A 38 6.67 4.42 5.08
N VAL A 39 6.96 4.98 3.91
CA VAL A 39 5.94 5.30 2.91
C VAL A 39 5.16 4.02 2.57
N LEU A 40 5.86 2.95 2.18
CA LEU A 40 5.22 1.66 1.87
C LEU A 40 4.50 1.05 3.07
N GLU A 41 5.00 1.21 4.30
CA GLU A 41 4.35 0.70 5.50
C GLU A 41 2.96 1.28 5.65
N CYS A 42 2.83 2.61 5.51
CA CYS A 42 1.55 3.29 5.56
C CYS A 42 0.61 2.82 4.43
N TYR A 43 1.10 2.70 3.19
CA TYR A 43 0.27 2.17 2.11
C TYR A 43 -0.24 0.74 2.40
N MET A 44 0.55 -0.12 3.03
CA MET A 44 0.08 -1.47 3.39
C MET A 44 -0.97 -1.44 4.50
N LEU A 45 -0.83 -0.55 5.49
CA LEU A 45 -1.82 -0.40 6.56
C LEU A 45 -3.18 0.05 6.01
N GLU A 46 -3.19 1.06 5.13
CA GLU A 46 -4.43 1.52 4.51
C GLU A 46 -5.09 0.43 3.64
N LEU A 47 -4.30 -0.33 2.88
CA LEU A 47 -4.83 -1.46 2.09
C LEU A 47 -5.42 -2.55 2.99
N MET A 48 -4.82 -2.82 4.14
CA MET A 48 -5.37 -3.74 5.14
C MET A 48 -6.70 -3.22 5.73
N MET A 49 -6.83 -1.91 5.94
CA MET A 49 -8.07 -1.28 6.41
C MET A 49 -9.21 -1.48 5.42
N ILE A 50 -8.99 -1.16 4.14
CA ILE A 50 -10.00 -1.37 3.08
C ILE A 50 -10.45 -2.83 3.03
N ILE A 51 -9.51 -3.80 3.11
CA ILE A 51 -9.88 -5.21 3.12
C ILE A 51 -10.82 -5.55 4.28
N MET A 52 -10.55 -5.01 5.47
CA MET A 52 -11.39 -5.27 6.63
C MET A 52 -12.76 -4.61 6.51
N GLU A 53 -12.81 -3.37 6.04
CA GLU A 53 -14.05 -2.58 5.92
C GLU A 53 -14.96 -3.13 4.82
N GLU A 54 -14.40 -3.49 3.67
CA GLU A 54 -15.13 -4.03 2.52
C GLU A 54 -15.38 -5.55 2.64
N GLY A 55 -14.92 -6.19 3.73
CA GLY A 55 -15.11 -7.63 3.96
C GLY A 55 -14.42 -8.52 2.92
N LEU A 56 -13.28 -8.07 2.39
CA LEU A 56 -12.54 -8.75 1.31
C LEU A 56 -11.69 -9.93 1.84
N ASN A 57 -11.02 -10.62 0.93
CA ASN A 57 -10.41 -11.92 1.19
C ASN A 57 -9.26 -11.85 2.22
N ARG A 58 -9.30 -12.77 3.21
CA ARG A 58 -8.28 -12.94 4.25
C ARG A 58 -6.87 -13.19 3.70
N THR A 59 -6.75 -13.83 2.53
CA THR A 59 -5.44 -14.09 1.89
C THR A 59 -4.73 -12.79 1.48
N GLU A 60 -5.47 -11.79 1.01
CA GLU A 60 -4.92 -10.50 0.60
C GLU A 60 -4.44 -9.72 1.83
N PHE A 61 -5.22 -9.76 2.92
CA PHE A 61 -4.83 -9.20 4.20
C PHE A 61 -3.50 -9.80 4.71
N ASP A 62 -3.38 -11.14 4.66
CA ASP A 62 -2.20 -11.84 5.13
C ASP A 62 -0.95 -11.47 4.31
N CYS A 63 -1.10 -11.27 2.99
CA CYS A 63 0.01 -10.81 2.15
C CYS A 63 0.47 -9.40 2.53
N PHE A 64 -0.45 -8.44 2.68
CA PHE A 64 -0.10 -7.08 3.07
C PHE A 64 0.51 -7.03 4.48
N ARG A 65 -0.03 -7.82 5.42
CA ARG A 65 0.56 -7.95 6.75
C ARG A 65 1.99 -8.50 6.68
N TYR A 66 2.22 -9.54 5.88
CA TYR A 66 3.57 -10.11 5.69
C TYR A 66 4.53 -9.07 5.12
N PHE A 67 4.16 -8.39 4.03
CA PHE A 67 5.00 -7.38 3.39
C PHE A 67 5.29 -6.22 4.34
N LYS A 68 4.27 -5.69 5.03
CA LYS A 68 4.42 -4.66 6.05
C LYS A 68 5.45 -5.04 7.12
N ASN A 69 5.41 -6.29 7.60
CA ASN A 69 6.34 -6.77 8.63
C ASN A 69 7.78 -6.95 8.12
N LYS A 70 8.00 -6.95 6.81
CA LYS A 70 9.35 -6.95 6.20
C LYS A 70 9.90 -5.54 6.00
N LEU A 71 9.06 -4.51 6.08
CA LEU A 71 9.50 -3.13 6.01
C LEU A 71 10.18 -2.77 7.33
N LEU A 72 11.41 -2.26 7.24
CA LEU A 72 12.18 -1.77 8.38
C LEU A 72 12.25 -0.23 8.28
N PRO A 73 11.20 0.51 8.73
CA PRO A 73 11.23 1.96 8.73
C PRO A 73 12.30 2.47 9.71
N LYS A 74 12.93 3.61 9.38
CA LYS A 74 13.86 4.26 10.30
C LYS A 74 13.10 4.80 11.53
N PRO A 75 13.74 4.85 12.70
CA PRO A 75 13.17 5.53 13.87
C PRO A 75 12.92 7.02 13.55
N ASN A 76 11.94 7.62 14.24
CA ASN A 76 11.51 9.02 14.10
C ASN A 76 10.81 9.38 12.78
N CYS A 77 10.18 8.43 12.11
CA CYS A 77 9.22 8.75 11.07
C CYS A 77 7.85 9.13 11.67
N PRO A 78 7.07 10.02 11.05
CA PRO A 78 5.74 10.36 11.56
C PRO A 78 4.76 9.20 11.39
N GLU A 79 3.69 9.24 12.17
CA GLU A 79 2.56 8.30 12.05
C GLU A 79 1.83 8.47 10.71
N CYS A 80 1.17 7.41 10.24
CA CYS A 80 0.52 7.39 8.94
C CYS A 80 -0.67 8.37 8.87
N GLU A 81 -1.33 8.58 10.01
CA GLU A 81 -2.47 9.47 10.18
C GLU A 81 -2.10 10.95 10.03
N THR A 82 -0.80 11.28 9.98
CA THR A 82 -0.33 12.65 9.72
C THR A 82 -0.38 13.05 8.25
N TYR A 83 -0.51 12.06 7.34
CA TYR A 83 -0.60 12.30 5.91
C TYR A 83 -2.02 12.74 5.51
N PRO A 84 -2.20 13.43 4.36
CA PRO A 84 -3.53 13.81 3.93
C PRO A 84 -4.34 12.60 3.49
N LEU A 85 -5.61 12.58 3.89
CA LEU A 85 -6.61 11.65 3.36
C LEU A 85 -6.88 11.95 1.88
N LYS A 86 -6.95 10.91 1.05
CA LYS A 86 -7.33 10.98 -0.36
C LYS A 86 -8.31 9.88 -0.72
N ASN A 87 -9.11 10.11 -1.76
CA ASN A 87 -9.96 9.06 -2.31
C ASN A 87 -9.11 7.90 -2.88
N THR A 88 -9.75 6.75 -3.01
CA THR A 88 -9.11 5.51 -3.42
C THR A 88 -8.39 5.59 -4.76
N SER A 89 -8.98 6.31 -5.74
CA SER A 89 -8.34 6.53 -7.05
C SER A 89 -7.00 7.26 -6.93
N THR A 90 -6.97 8.36 -6.17
CA THR A 90 -5.75 9.15 -5.96
C THR A 90 -4.72 8.38 -5.15
N PHE A 91 -5.16 7.63 -4.14
CA PHE A 91 -4.31 6.76 -3.32
C PHE A 91 -3.59 5.72 -4.20
N PHE A 92 -4.32 4.98 -5.05
CA PHE A 92 -3.72 3.96 -5.92
C PHE A 92 -2.81 4.56 -6.99
N ALA A 93 -3.18 5.68 -7.61
CA ALA A 93 -2.32 6.36 -8.58
C ALA A 93 -0.98 6.81 -7.95
N THR A 94 -1.02 7.28 -6.70
CA THR A 94 0.17 7.70 -5.96
C THR A 94 1.02 6.49 -5.58
N LEU A 95 0.40 5.41 -5.09
CA LEU A 95 1.08 4.15 -4.79
C LEU A 95 1.77 3.59 -6.02
N GLU A 96 1.09 3.54 -7.16
CA GLU A 96 1.67 3.06 -8.42
C GLU A 96 2.92 3.88 -8.78
N THR A 97 2.83 5.21 -8.71
CA THR A 97 3.94 6.12 -8.99
C THR A 97 5.14 5.83 -8.08
N ILE A 98 4.91 5.61 -6.78
CA ILE A 98 5.96 5.25 -5.82
C ILE A 98 6.59 3.90 -6.19
N LEU A 99 5.76 2.90 -6.47
CA LEU A 99 6.22 1.57 -6.85
C LEU A 99 6.98 1.54 -8.17
N GLN A 100 6.65 2.41 -9.11
CA GLN A 100 7.38 2.59 -10.37
C GLN A 100 8.74 3.24 -10.12
N LYS A 101 8.82 4.27 -9.26
CA LYS A 101 10.09 4.91 -8.87
C LYS A 101 11.03 3.90 -8.20
N ILE A 102 10.52 3.09 -7.28
CA ILE A 102 11.31 2.05 -6.60
C ILE A 102 11.83 1.03 -7.61
N SER A 103 10.98 0.53 -8.52
CA SER A 103 11.39 -0.44 -9.54
C SER A 103 12.36 0.10 -10.59
N LYS A 104 12.46 1.42 -10.76
CA LYS A 104 13.44 2.04 -11.65
C LYS A 104 14.80 2.25 -10.96
N ASN A 105 14.82 2.25 -9.62
CA ASN A 105 16.01 2.45 -8.80
C ASN A 105 16.59 1.13 -8.26
N THR A 106 16.19 -0.02 -8.80
CA THR A 106 16.68 -1.36 -8.40
C THR A 106 18.12 -1.65 -8.89
N HIS A 107 19.05 -0.80 -8.48
CA HIS A 107 20.45 -1.19 -8.25
C HIS A 107 20.76 -1.33 -6.75
N GLU A 108 19.84 -0.99 -5.84
CA GLU A 108 20.05 -1.05 -4.39
C GLU A 108 18.79 -1.53 -3.64
N TRP A 109 18.40 -2.79 -3.83
CA TRP A 109 17.58 -3.55 -2.88
C TRP A 109 18.08 -4.98 -2.80
#